data_AF-A0A098TLJ0-F1
#
_entry.id   AF-A0A098TLJ0-F1
#
_cell.length_a   1.000
_cell.length_b   1.000
_cell.length_c   1.000
_cell.angle_alpha   90.00
_cell.angle_beta   90.00
_cell.angle_gamma   90.00
#
_symmetry.space_group_name_H-M   'P 1'
#
loop_
_entity.id
_entity.type
_entity.pdbx_description
1 polymer ?
#
loop_
_entity_poly.entity_id
_entity_poly.type
_entity_poly.pdbx_seq_one_letter_code
_entity_poly.pdbx_strand_id
1 'polypeptide(L)'
;MLQEFGTLPNLKLSERQRLPECSAIYFAIARDQVLYVGLATNLRSRWQNHHRLPQLEAVNKRCEVKLFWLGCAQNQLNDLERQYIEYYCPTLNQTKVPERQIVPSFQMLTLSLKKLNERVLGFGVCPASDKHLKTLILGYLADYREIRLATTTLRKTLQAITRKPNSLFRWTEVVRRRDGAHWWTRCNGIEIRLIPWFEERIMHNPSMYEVMAEKRFGAWTSIPMPEYEAMRQEVRAMSFTERLELARSSGIGQKLFPLECGAQFFTVSGVEILCLTDHQLQTLLSKHSHLQEQYPTVCAIDSDPVPMLGF
;
A
#
# COMPACT_ATOMS: atom_id res chain seq x y z
N MET A 1 -16.26 36.53 34.31
CA MET A 1 -15.63 37.68 33.63
C MET A 1 -14.76 37.11 32.52
N LEU A 2 -14.99 37.52 31.27
CA LEU A 2 -14.21 37.04 30.12
C LEU A 2 -12.79 37.61 30.22
N GLN A 3 -11.76 36.79 30.00
CA GLN A 3 -10.36 37.22 30.13
C GLN A 3 -9.83 37.84 28.83
N GLU A 4 -8.99 38.86 28.96
CA GLU A 4 -8.27 39.43 27.82
C GLU A 4 -7.16 38.47 27.33
N PHE A 5 -7.16 38.17 26.03
CA PHE A 5 -6.22 37.23 25.40
C PHE A 5 -4.74 37.61 25.58
N GLY A 6 -4.44 38.91 25.73
CA GLY A 6 -3.06 39.38 25.95
C GLY A 6 -2.42 38.83 27.21
N THR A 7 -3.21 38.34 28.17
CA THR A 7 -2.75 37.77 29.43
C THR A 7 -2.66 36.25 29.42
N LEU A 8 -3.22 35.59 28.39
CA LEU A 8 -3.24 34.14 28.30
C LEU A 8 -1.93 33.58 27.72
N PRO A 9 -1.44 32.45 28.26
CA PRO A 9 -0.33 31.75 27.65
C PRO A 9 -0.70 31.30 26.24
N ASN A 10 0.26 31.42 25.31
CA ASN A 10 0.05 31.10 23.91
C ASN A 10 1.30 30.53 23.23
N LEU A 11 1.08 29.84 22.12
CA LEU A 11 2.13 29.34 21.22
C LEU A 11 1.64 29.34 19.78
N LYS A 12 2.57 29.23 18.82
CA LYS A 12 2.20 29.09 17.41
C LYS A 12 1.60 27.70 17.14
N LEU A 13 0.67 27.58 16.20
CA LEU A 13 0.08 26.28 15.83
C LEU A 13 1.15 25.22 15.44
N SER A 14 2.25 25.65 14.83
CA SER A 14 3.40 24.80 14.49
C SER A 14 4.08 24.19 15.73
N GLU A 15 3.97 24.84 16.89
CA GLU A 15 4.60 24.46 18.15
C GLU A 15 3.67 23.68 19.08
N ARG A 16 2.48 23.27 18.61
CA ARG A 16 1.43 22.59 19.41
C ARG A 16 1.90 21.39 20.24
N GLN A 17 3.02 20.75 19.87
CA GLN A 17 3.61 19.66 20.66
C GLN A 17 4.10 20.13 22.05
N ARG A 18 4.33 21.43 22.23
CA ARG A 18 4.76 22.06 23.49
C ARG A 18 3.60 22.41 24.44
N LEU A 19 2.35 22.12 24.07
CA LEU A 19 1.19 22.40 24.91
C LEU A 19 1.30 21.69 26.27
N PRO A 20 0.78 22.30 27.35
CA PRO A 20 0.81 21.72 28.69
C PRO A 20 -0.21 20.58 28.86
N GLU A 21 0.04 19.73 29.86
CA GLU A 21 -0.88 18.68 30.29
C GLU A 21 -1.83 19.23 31.36
N CYS A 22 -2.79 20.06 30.94
CA CYS A 22 -3.79 20.64 31.83
C CYS A 22 -5.20 20.61 31.22
N SER A 23 -6.19 20.75 32.10
CA SER A 23 -7.57 21.04 31.71
C SER A 23 -7.71 22.51 31.35
N ALA A 24 -8.27 22.81 30.18
CA ALA A 24 -8.34 24.18 29.67
C ALA A 24 -9.44 24.40 28.64
N ILE A 25 -9.88 25.66 28.53
CA ILE A 25 -10.47 26.20 27.30
C ILE A 25 -9.35 26.74 26.43
N TYR A 26 -9.37 26.45 25.14
CA TYR A 26 -8.36 26.92 24.20
C TYR A 26 -8.99 27.62 23.00
N PHE A 27 -8.21 28.54 22.43
CA PHE A 27 -8.62 29.45 21.38
C PHE A 27 -7.60 29.37 20.24
N ALA A 28 -8.06 29.17 19.01
CA ALA A 28 -7.24 29.36 17.84
C ALA A 28 -7.54 30.75 17.25
N ILE A 29 -6.52 31.62 17.22
CA ILE A 29 -6.66 33.03 16.84
C ILE A 29 -5.73 33.34 15.67
N ALA A 30 -6.22 34.11 14.70
CA ALA A 30 -5.42 34.71 13.63
C ALA A 30 -5.95 36.12 13.33
N ARG A 31 -5.04 37.10 13.14
CA ARG A 31 -5.40 38.53 12.91
C ARG A 31 -6.43 39.07 13.90
N ASP A 32 -6.23 38.78 15.19
CA ASP A 32 -7.12 39.18 16.29
C ASP A 32 -8.56 38.64 16.20
N GLN A 33 -8.80 37.67 15.30
CA GLN A 33 -10.08 36.96 15.19
C GLN A 33 -9.99 35.57 15.83
N VAL A 34 -10.94 35.26 16.70
CA VAL A 34 -11.13 33.90 17.24
C VAL A 34 -11.75 33.03 16.15
N LEU A 35 -10.95 32.10 15.62
CA LEU A 35 -11.39 31.17 14.58
C LEU A 35 -12.11 29.97 15.17
N TYR A 36 -11.66 29.51 16.34
CA TYR A 36 -12.16 28.31 17.01
C TYR A 36 -11.98 28.41 18.52
N VAL A 37 -12.97 27.93 19.26
CA VAL A 37 -12.94 27.69 20.71
C VAL A 37 -13.17 26.20 20.95
N GLY A 38 -12.39 25.60 21.85
CA GLY A 38 -12.64 24.23 22.28
C GLY A 38 -12.26 24.00 23.74
N LEU A 39 -12.76 22.91 24.31
CA LEU A 39 -12.36 22.41 25.63
C LEU A 39 -11.43 21.19 25.56
N ALA A 40 -10.62 21.00 26.59
CA ALA A 40 -9.80 19.82 26.79
C ALA A 40 -9.66 19.49 28.28
N THR A 41 -9.81 18.21 28.65
CA THR A 41 -9.39 17.71 29.98
C THR A 41 -7.86 17.54 30.08
N ASN A 42 -7.21 17.33 28.93
CA ASN A 42 -5.76 17.38 28.77
C ASN A 42 -5.43 18.04 27.41
N LEU A 43 -4.93 19.27 27.46
CA LEU A 43 -4.71 20.10 26.29
C LEU A 43 -3.68 19.51 25.31
N ARG A 44 -2.53 19.03 25.80
CA ARG A 44 -1.52 18.33 24.98
C ARG A 44 -2.10 17.15 24.21
N SER A 45 -2.84 16.27 24.90
CA SER A 45 -3.41 15.05 24.32
C SER A 45 -4.49 15.38 23.28
N ARG A 46 -5.33 16.39 23.56
CA ARG A 46 -6.37 16.86 22.64
C ARG A 46 -5.82 17.28 21.29
N TRP A 47 -4.61 17.84 21.27
CA TRP A 47 -3.97 18.36 20.06
C TRP A 47 -3.18 17.34 19.23
N GLN A 48 -3.05 16.08 19.68
CA GLN A 48 -2.39 15.03 18.89
C GLN A 48 -3.19 14.62 17.66
N ASN A 49 -4.52 14.53 17.78
CA ASN A 49 -5.44 14.12 16.71
C ASN A 49 -6.59 15.13 16.56
N HIS A 50 -6.29 16.42 16.68
CA HIS A 50 -7.30 17.47 16.66
C HIS A 50 -8.07 17.51 15.34
N HIS A 51 -9.38 17.32 15.40
CA HIS A 51 -10.24 17.17 14.22
C HIS A 51 -10.33 18.44 13.35
N ARG A 52 -10.11 19.64 13.92
CA ARG A 52 -10.01 20.91 13.17
C ARG A 52 -8.60 21.24 12.67
N LEU A 53 -7.59 20.42 12.96
CA LEU A 53 -6.20 20.73 12.59
C LEU A 53 -6.03 21.02 11.07
N PRO A 54 -6.64 20.24 10.15
CA PRO A 54 -6.51 20.55 8.72
C PRO A 54 -7.05 21.92 8.31
N GLN A 55 -8.18 22.35 8.90
CA GLN A 55 -8.76 23.67 8.63
C GLN A 55 -7.86 24.78 9.18
N LEU A 56 -7.33 24.60 10.39
CA LEU A 56 -6.43 25.56 11.02
C LEU A 56 -5.07 25.64 10.29
N GLU A 57 -4.52 24.53 9.81
CA GLU A 57 -3.31 24.50 8.99
C GLU A 57 -3.51 25.21 7.64
N ALA A 58 -4.68 25.07 7.02
CA ALA A 58 -5.01 25.78 5.79
C ALA A 58 -5.04 27.31 5.99
N VAL A 59 -5.58 27.77 7.12
CA VAL A 59 -5.51 29.19 7.52
C VAL A 59 -4.07 29.59 7.83
N ASN A 60 -3.33 28.75 8.57
CA ASN A 60 -1.94 29.00 8.98
C ASN A 60 -0.97 29.23 7.81
N LYS A 61 -1.26 28.64 6.64
CA LYS A 61 -0.49 28.88 5.39
C LYS A 61 -0.62 30.32 4.87
N ARG A 62 -1.73 31.00 5.19
CA ARG A 62 -2.05 32.36 4.72
C ARG A 62 -1.83 33.41 5.82
N CYS A 63 -2.01 33.03 7.07
CA CYS A 63 -1.83 33.89 8.24
C CYS A 63 -1.49 33.05 9.47
N GLU A 64 -0.51 33.48 10.26
CA GLU A 64 -0.11 32.78 11.49
C GLU A 64 -1.29 32.58 12.44
N VAL A 65 -1.53 31.32 12.81
CA VAL A 65 -2.50 30.91 13.82
C VAL A 65 -1.76 30.68 15.13
N LYS A 66 -2.24 31.32 16.21
CA LYS A 66 -1.77 31.13 17.57
C LYS A 66 -2.81 30.39 18.39
N LEU A 67 -2.33 29.53 19.30
CA LEU A 67 -3.15 28.80 20.25
C LEU A 67 -2.99 29.45 21.62
N PHE A 68 -4.08 30.00 22.14
CA PHE A 68 -4.18 30.54 23.49
C PHE A 68 -4.95 29.55 24.36
N TRP A 69 -4.71 29.54 25.67
CA TRP A 69 -5.49 28.70 26.57
C TRP A 69 -5.68 29.30 27.97
N LEU A 70 -6.82 28.99 28.57
CA LEU A 70 -7.21 29.30 29.94
C LEU A 70 -7.33 28.00 30.73
N GLY A 71 -6.40 27.77 31.64
CA GLY A 71 -6.48 26.65 32.58
C GLY A 71 -7.71 26.78 33.48
N CYS A 72 -8.49 25.72 33.62
CA CYS A 72 -9.70 25.71 34.45
C CYS A 72 -10.05 24.29 34.95
N ALA A 73 -10.88 24.23 35.99
CA ALA A 73 -11.33 22.97 36.56
C ALA A 73 -12.25 22.21 35.58
N GLN A 74 -12.17 20.87 35.57
CA GLN A 74 -12.89 20.05 34.60
C GLN A 74 -14.41 20.23 34.66
N ASN A 75 -14.97 20.48 35.85
CA ASN A 75 -16.39 20.74 36.05
C ASN A 75 -16.87 22.07 35.46
N GLN A 76 -15.98 22.98 35.06
CA GLN A 76 -16.30 24.27 34.45
C GLN A 76 -16.19 24.25 32.91
N LEU A 77 -15.63 23.20 32.32
CA LEU A 77 -15.27 23.18 30.90
C LEU A 77 -16.46 23.42 29.97
N ASN A 78 -17.58 22.72 30.18
CA ASN A 78 -18.75 22.84 29.31
C ASN A 78 -19.38 24.24 29.38
N ASP A 79 -19.50 24.80 30.58
CA ASP A 79 -20.09 26.13 30.76
C ASP A 79 -19.19 27.23 30.20
N LEU A 80 -17.88 27.14 30.40
CA LEU A 80 -16.94 28.10 29.84
C LEU A 80 -16.84 27.99 28.32
N GLU A 81 -16.78 26.78 27.76
CA GLU A 81 -16.76 26.58 26.29
C GLU A 81 -18.00 27.22 25.65
N ARG A 82 -19.19 26.95 26.21
CA ARG A 82 -20.45 27.54 25.74
C ARG A 82 -20.42 29.07 25.81
N GLN A 83 -20.04 29.64 26.95
CA GLN A 83 -19.96 31.10 27.11
C GLN A 83 -19.00 31.73 26.09
N TYR A 84 -17.83 31.12 25.86
CA TYR A 84 -16.86 31.64 24.89
C TYR A 84 -17.29 31.46 23.44
N ILE A 85 -17.98 30.36 23.10
CA ILE A 85 -18.57 30.17 21.77
C ILE A 85 -19.70 31.18 21.53
N GLU A 86 -20.59 31.39 22.50
CA GLU A 86 -21.67 32.38 22.41
C GLU A 86 -21.13 33.81 22.30
N TYR A 87 -20.06 34.13 23.04
CA TYR A 87 -19.47 35.46 23.03
C TYR A 87 -18.70 35.76 21.74
N TYR A 88 -17.87 34.84 21.26
CA TYR A 88 -17.01 35.08 20.09
C TYR A 88 -17.61 34.66 18.75
N CYS A 89 -18.66 33.83 18.75
CA CYS A 89 -19.24 33.22 17.56
C CYS A 89 -18.20 32.70 16.55
N PRO A 90 -17.23 31.85 16.95
CA PRO A 90 -16.09 31.51 16.10
C PRO A 90 -16.53 30.75 14.84
N THR A 91 -16.02 31.16 13.68
CA THR A 91 -16.43 30.60 12.38
C THR A 91 -16.30 29.08 12.32
N LEU A 92 -15.21 28.51 12.83
CA LEU A 92 -14.99 27.06 12.71
C LEU A 92 -15.89 26.24 13.63
N ASN A 93 -16.35 26.77 14.76
CA ASN A 93 -17.32 26.10 15.62
C ASN A 93 -18.67 25.88 14.91
N GLN A 94 -18.98 26.70 13.91
CA GLN A 94 -20.24 26.65 13.14
C GLN A 94 -20.12 25.88 11.81
N THR A 95 -18.93 25.40 11.44
CA THR A 95 -18.71 24.67 10.17
C THR A 95 -18.72 23.16 10.35
N LYS A 96 -19.08 22.38 9.33
CA LYS A 96 -18.87 20.92 9.35
C LYS A 96 -17.37 20.60 9.46
N VAL A 97 -17.03 19.60 10.28
CA VAL A 97 -15.66 19.06 10.32
C VAL A 97 -15.43 18.33 8.99
N PRO A 98 -14.33 18.59 8.25
CA PRO A 98 -14.03 17.82 7.06
C PRO A 98 -13.94 16.34 7.40
N GLU A 99 -14.77 15.52 6.76
CA GLU A 99 -14.68 14.08 6.91
C GLU A 99 -13.29 13.62 6.47
N ARG A 100 -12.64 12.77 7.28
CA ARG A 100 -11.40 12.12 6.83
C ARG A 100 -11.80 11.25 5.65
N GLN A 101 -11.34 11.60 4.44
CA GLN A 101 -11.55 10.78 3.25
C GLN A 101 -10.83 9.44 3.47
N ILE A 102 -11.56 8.43 3.94
CA ILE A 102 -11.05 7.09 4.09
C ILE A 102 -10.86 6.53 2.68
N VAL A 103 -9.63 6.13 2.36
CA VAL A 103 -9.36 5.45 1.10
C VAL A 103 -9.81 3.99 1.26
N PRO A 104 -10.75 3.51 0.42
CA PRO A 104 -11.22 2.14 0.50
C PRO A 104 -10.09 1.13 0.30
N SER A 105 -10.11 0.04 1.07
CA SER A 105 -9.07 -1.00 1.00
C SER A 105 -8.94 -1.63 -0.39
N PHE A 106 -10.01 -1.73 -1.17
CA PHE A 106 -9.96 -2.27 -2.53
C PHE A 106 -9.09 -1.40 -3.46
N GLN A 107 -9.18 -0.08 -3.37
CA GLN A 107 -8.35 0.83 -4.17
C GLN A 107 -6.87 0.66 -3.82
N MET A 108 -6.59 0.40 -2.53
CA MET A 108 -5.24 0.15 -2.04
C MET A 108 -4.70 -1.21 -2.46
N LEU A 109 -5.57 -2.21 -2.56
CA LEU A 109 -5.24 -3.51 -3.15
C LEU A 109 -4.93 -3.37 -4.64
N THR A 110 -5.81 -2.74 -5.43
CA THR A 110 -5.57 -2.48 -6.86
C THR A 110 -4.26 -1.73 -7.06
N LEU A 111 -3.98 -0.70 -6.26
CA LEU A 111 -2.70 0.01 -6.32
C LEU A 111 -1.50 -0.89 -5.96
N SER A 112 -1.67 -1.81 -5.01
CA SER A 112 -0.64 -2.80 -4.67
C SER A 112 -0.35 -3.69 -5.86
N LEU A 113 -1.38 -4.34 -6.42
CA LEU A 113 -1.24 -5.25 -7.54
C LEU A 113 -0.67 -4.54 -8.77
N LYS A 114 -1.07 -3.29 -9.07
CA LYS A 114 -0.46 -2.49 -10.16
C LYS A 114 1.04 -2.26 -10.00
N LYS A 115 1.53 -2.13 -8.76
CA LYS A 115 2.97 -1.98 -8.50
C LYS A 115 3.72 -3.32 -8.50
N LEU A 116 2.99 -4.43 -8.44
CA LEU A 116 3.51 -5.78 -8.32
C LEU A 116 3.37 -6.60 -9.60
N ASN A 117 2.47 -6.23 -10.51
CA ASN A 117 2.01 -7.05 -11.63
C ASN A 117 3.10 -7.72 -12.48
N GLU A 118 4.21 -7.03 -12.77
CA GLU A 118 5.32 -7.60 -13.55
C GLU A 118 6.24 -8.53 -12.74
N ARG A 119 6.03 -8.61 -11.43
CA ARG A 119 6.88 -9.29 -10.46
C ARG A 119 6.13 -10.34 -9.67
N VAL A 120 4.86 -10.58 -9.98
CA VAL A 120 4.04 -11.56 -9.29
C VAL A 120 3.31 -12.43 -10.29
N LEU A 121 3.11 -13.67 -9.89
CA LEU A 121 2.31 -14.67 -10.57
C LEU A 121 1.14 -15.07 -9.65
N GLY A 122 -0.06 -15.18 -10.20
CA GLY A 122 -1.18 -15.85 -9.55
C GLY A 122 -0.96 -17.35 -9.51
N PHE A 123 -0.63 -17.87 -8.32
CA PHE A 123 -0.43 -19.30 -8.09
C PHE A 123 -1.76 -20.06 -8.09
N GLY A 124 -2.75 -19.50 -7.41
CA GLY A 124 -4.05 -20.15 -7.26
C GLY A 124 -4.86 -19.54 -6.13
N VAL A 125 -6.04 -20.09 -5.92
CA VAL A 125 -6.97 -19.67 -4.87
C VAL A 125 -7.34 -20.88 -4.03
N CYS A 126 -7.24 -20.74 -2.71
CA CYS A 126 -7.89 -21.67 -1.79
C CYS A 126 -9.33 -21.19 -1.54
N PRO A 127 -10.35 -22.07 -1.67
CA PRO A 127 -11.72 -21.73 -1.35
C PRO A 127 -11.88 -21.41 0.13
N ALA A 128 -12.94 -20.69 0.47
CA ALA A 128 -13.29 -20.44 1.87
C ALA A 128 -13.68 -21.75 2.57
N SER A 129 -13.39 -21.84 3.86
CA SER A 129 -13.87 -22.89 4.77
C SER A 129 -14.38 -22.26 6.06
N ASP A 130 -15.02 -23.03 6.92
CA ASP A 130 -15.56 -22.53 8.21
C ASP A 130 -14.53 -21.79 9.08
N LYS A 131 -13.24 -22.11 8.90
CA LYS A 131 -12.12 -21.54 9.68
C LYS A 131 -11.27 -20.53 8.92
N HIS A 132 -11.39 -20.47 7.59
CA HIS A 132 -10.48 -19.69 6.75
C HIS A 132 -11.22 -18.95 5.63
N LEU A 133 -10.83 -17.69 5.44
CA LEU A 133 -11.28 -16.90 4.30
C LEU A 133 -10.81 -17.53 2.99
N LYS A 134 -11.53 -17.23 1.90
CA LYS A 134 -11.00 -17.43 0.54
C LYS A 134 -9.61 -16.80 0.50
N THR A 135 -8.63 -17.52 -0.03
CA THR A 135 -7.23 -17.09 0.00
C THR A 135 -6.64 -17.07 -1.40
N LEU A 136 -6.31 -15.88 -1.91
CA LEU A 136 -5.51 -15.74 -3.13
C LEU A 136 -4.04 -15.92 -2.78
N ILE A 137 -3.35 -16.77 -3.53
CA ILE A 137 -1.91 -17.00 -3.37
C ILE A 137 -1.20 -16.40 -4.58
N LEU A 138 -0.29 -15.48 -4.31
CA LEU A 138 0.60 -14.85 -5.28
C LEU A 138 2.04 -15.28 -4.99
N GLY A 139 2.77 -15.64 -6.03
CA GLY A 139 4.22 -15.85 -5.96
C GLY A 139 4.95 -14.63 -6.50
N TYR A 140 5.89 -14.04 -5.77
CA TYR A 140 6.74 -12.99 -6.36
C TYR A 140 8.01 -13.59 -6.97
N LEU A 141 8.35 -13.07 -8.15
CA LEU A 141 9.40 -13.58 -9.01
C LEU A 141 10.76 -13.06 -8.53
N ALA A 142 11.67 -13.98 -8.23
CA ALA A 142 13.03 -13.69 -7.82
C ALA A 142 13.99 -14.81 -8.25
N ASP A 143 15.11 -14.46 -8.88
CA ASP A 143 16.28 -15.33 -9.02
C ASP A 143 16.76 -15.70 -7.61
N TYR A 144 17.03 -16.99 -7.40
CA TYR A 144 17.62 -17.52 -6.18
C TYR A 144 18.84 -16.70 -5.68
N ARG A 145 19.68 -16.21 -6.60
CA ARG A 145 20.86 -15.40 -6.28
C ARG A 145 20.52 -13.97 -5.84
N GLU A 146 19.33 -13.49 -6.19
CA GLU A 146 18.87 -12.13 -5.92
C GLU A 146 17.65 -12.08 -4.99
N ILE A 147 17.26 -13.19 -4.35
CA ILE A 147 16.13 -13.28 -3.40
C ILE A 147 16.16 -12.13 -2.39
N ARG A 148 17.34 -11.79 -1.85
CA ARG A 148 17.50 -10.69 -0.89
C ARG A 148 17.15 -9.33 -1.50
N LEU A 149 17.56 -9.07 -2.74
CA LEU A 149 17.29 -7.83 -3.45
C LEU A 149 15.81 -7.74 -3.83
N ALA A 150 15.24 -8.82 -4.36
CA ALA A 150 13.82 -8.91 -4.69
C ALA A 150 12.94 -8.68 -3.46
N THR A 151 13.23 -9.39 -2.35
CA THR A 151 12.56 -9.22 -1.06
C THR A 151 12.65 -7.78 -0.54
N THR A 152 13.83 -7.15 -0.65
CA THR A 152 14.03 -5.78 -0.18
C THR A 152 13.25 -4.77 -1.02
N THR A 153 13.25 -4.95 -2.34
CA THR A 153 12.50 -4.10 -3.27
C THR A 153 11.00 -4.24 -3.04
N LEU A 154 10.52 -5.47 -2.89
CA LEU A 154 9.12 -5.76 -2.57
C LEU A 154 8.71 -5.12 -1.24
N ARG A 155 9.51 -5.29 -0.19
CA ARG A 155 9.26 -4.66 1.11
C ARG A 155 9.10 -3.14 1.00
N LYS A 156 9.98 -2.46 0.26
CA LYS A 156 9.87 -1.00 0.04
C LYS A 156 8.54 -0.64 -0.63
N THR A 157 8.13 -1.38 -1.66
CA THR A 157 6.85 -1.19 -2.35
C THR A 157 5.66 -1.36 -1.39
N LEU A 158 5.63 -2.47 -0.64
CA LEU A 158 4.52 -2.78 0.29
C LEU A 158 4.45 -1.78 1.46
N GLN A 159 5.60 -1.35 2.00
CA GLN A 159 5.66 -0.35 3.06
C GLN A 159 5.15 1.02 2.60
N ALA A 160 5.49 1.44 1.37
CA ALA A 160 5.02 2.71 0.82
C ALA A 160 3.48 2.76 0.71
N ILE A 161 2.85 1.61 0.47
CA ILE A 161 1.38 1.47 0.39
C ILE A 161 0.78 1.43 1.80
N THR A 162 1.36 0.63 2.69
CA THR A 162 0.94 0.46 4.09
C THR A 162 1.00 1.78 4.87
N ARG A 163 1.91 2.68 4.53
CA ARG A 163 2.07 4.01 5.16
C ARG A 163 1.12 5.08 4.62
N LYS A 164 0.26 4.80 3.63
CA LYS A 164 -0.65 5.81 3.11
C LYS A 164 -1.62 6.27 4.23
N PRO A 165 -1.70 7.60 4.49
CA PRO A 165 -2.63 8.13 5.47
C PRO A 165 -4.08 7.82 5.03
N ASN A 166 -4.98 7.70 6.00
CA ASN A 166 -6.41 7.47 5.79
C ASN A 166 -6.78 6.14 5.10
N SER A 167 -5.86 5.16 5.06
CA SER A 167 -6.15 3.78 4.66
C SER A 167 -5.98 2.84 5.84
N LEU A 168 -6.87 1.85 5.97
CA LEU A 168 -6.74 0.72 6.90
C LEU A 168 -6.05 -0.50 6.29
N PHE A 169 -5.77 -0.47 4.99
CA PHE A 169 -5.12 -1.56 4.27
C PHE A 169 -3.65 -1.69 4.67
N ARG A 170 -3.21 -2.90 5.04
CA ARG A 170 -1.85 -3.17 5.53
C ARG A 170 -1.33 -4.49 4.97
N TRP A 171 -0.16 -4.43 4.34
CA TRP A 171 0.64 -5.63 4.12
C TRP A 171 1.48 -5.91 5.37
N THR A 172 1.44 -7.16 5.82
CA THR A 172 2.18 -7.60 7.01
C THR A 172 3.17 -8.69 6.60
N GLU A 173 4.43 -8.56 7.02
CA GLU A 173 5.43 -9.61 6.86
C GLU A 173 5.20 -10.65 7.95
N VAL A 174 4.86 -11.89 7.57
CA VAL A 174 4.51 -12.96 8.52
C VAL A 174 5.77 -13.67 8.99
N VAL A 175 6.62 -14.05 8.03
CA VAL A 175 7.82 -14.82 8.29
C VAL A 175 8.86 -14.50 7.23
N ARG A 176 10.13 -14.56 7.64
CA ARG A 176 11.27 -14.47 6.75
C ARG A 176 12.11 -15.73 6.86
N ARG A 177 12.28 -16.41 5.74
CA ARG A 177 12.99 -17.68 5.57
C ARG A 177 14.14 -17.48 4.59
N ARG A 178 14.87 -18.55 4.25
CA ARG A 178 15.99 -18.51 3.30
C ARG A 178 15.55 -18.23 1.87
N ASP A 179 14.39 -18.77 1.50
CA ASP A 179 13.70 -18.59 0.21
C ASP A 179 13.10 -17.20 0.02
N GLY A 180 12.86 -16.45 1.11
CA GLY A 180 12.44 -15.06 1.05
C GLY A 180 11.52 -14.68 2.19
N ALA A 181 10.78 -13.58 2.02
CA ALA A 181 9.78 -13.18 2.99
C ALA A 181 8.37 -13.52 2.50
N HIS A 182 7.51 -13.87 3.43
CA HIS A 182 6.11 -14.14 3.18
C HIS A 182 5.31 -12.97 3.74
N TRP A 183 4.42 -12.44 2.92
CA TRP A 183 3.50 -11.39 3.32
C TRP A 183 2.06 -11.85 3.22
N TRP A 184 1.22 -11.17 3.97
CA TRP A 184 -0.21 -11.31 3.84
C TRP A 184 -0.91 -9.96 3.97
N THR A 185 -2.11 -9.88 3.40
CA THR A 185 -3.05 -8.77 3.57
C THR A 185 -4.48 -9.31 3.52
N ARG A 186 -5.44 -8.48 3.92
CA ARG A 186 -6.87 -8.77 3.81
C ARG A 186 -7.58 -7.62 3.16
N CYS A 187 -8.50 -7.93 2.27
CA CYS A 187 -9.35 -6.95 1.59
C CYS A 187 -10.69 -7.59 1.27
N ASN A 188 -11.82 -6.94 1.55
CA ASN A 188 -13.16 -7.40 1.14
C ASN A 188 -13.45 -8.90 1.39
N GLY A 189 -13.08 -9.43 2.55
CA GLY A 189 -13.34 -10.83 2.91
C GLY A 189 -12.44 -11.88 2.23
N ILE A 190 -11.44 -11.46 1.45
CA ILE A 190 -10.39 -12.33 0.91
C ILE A 190 -9.06 -12.08 1.63
N GLU A 191 -8.33 -13.16 1.91
CA GLU A 191 -6.93 -13.13 2.33
C GLU A 191 -6.03 -13.23 1.11
N ILE A 192 -4.96 -12.45 1.05
CA ILE A 192 -3.99 -12.53 -0.04
C ILE A 192 -2.64 -12.83 0.56
N ARG A 193 -2.04 -13.93 0.13
CA ARG A 193 -0.70 -14.36 0.51
C ARG A 193 0.26 -14.07 -0.62
N LEU A 194 1.38 -13.46 -0.28
CA LEU A 194 2.47 -13.19 -1.22
C LEU A 194 3.71 -13.92 -0.74
N ILE A 195 4.16 -14.92 -1.51
CA ILE A 195 5.23 -15.84 -1.14
C ILE A 195 6.35 -15.81 -2.19
N PRO A 196 7.58 -16.18 -1.84
CA PRO A 196 8.65 -16.31 -2.83
C PRO A 196 8.28 -17.38 -3.85
N TRP A 197 8.51 -17.10 -5.14
CA TRP A 197 8.44 -18.14 -6.15
C TRP A 197 9.64 -19.10 -6.01
N PHE A 198 9.38 -20.39 -6.20
CA PHE A 198 10.34 -21.47 -5.96
C PHE A 198 11.44 -21.52 -7.04
N GLU A 199 12.48 -22.29 -6.71
CA GLU A 199 13.82 -22.57 -7.29
C GLU A 199 14.06 -22.49 -8.81
N GLU A 200 13.04 -22.22 -9.60
CA GLU A 200 13.12 -22.06 -11.04
C GLU A 200 13.35 -20.58 -11.38
N ARG A 201 14.39 -20.32 -12.18
CA ARG A 201 14.80 -18.97 -12.59
C ARG A 201 13.63 -18.30 -13.29
N ILE A 202 12.86 -17.45 -12.62
CA ILE A 202 12.11 -16.38 -13.28
C ILE A 202 12.76 -15.10 -12.86
N MET A 203 13.49 -14.43 -13.75
CA MET A 203 13.71 -13.01 -13.55
C MET A 203 14.14 -12.21 -14.78
N HIS A 204 13.83 -10.93 -14.63
CA HIS A 204 14.01 -9.77 -15.49
C HIS A 204 15.32 -9.71 -16.29
N ASN A 205 15.20 -8.99 -17.42
CA ASN A 205 16.20 -8.30 -18.25
C ASN A 205 17.43 -9.07 -18.75
N PRO A 206 18.45 -9.44 -17.94
CA PRO A 206 19.55 -10.29 -18.37
C PRO A 206 19.14 -11.50 -19.22
N SER A 207 18.11 -12.21 -18.79
CA SER A 207 17.60 -13.40 -19.48
C SER A 207 16.81 -13.07 -20.75
N MET A 208 16.12 -11.93 -20.78
CA MET A 208 15.45 -11.41 -21.98
C MET A 208 16.44 -10.99 -23.06
N TYR A 209 17.64 -10.55 -22.70
CA TYR A 209 18.73 -10.32 -23.66
C TYR A 209 19.17 -11.62 -24.32
N GLU A 210 19.21 -12.73 -23.58
CA GLU A 210 19.51 -14.06 -24.14
C GLU A 210 18.39 -14.55 -25.07
N VAL A 211 17.13 -14.31 -24.73
CA VAL A 211 15.98 -14.58 -25.61
C VAL A 211 16.07 -13.78 -26.92
N MET A 212 16.36 -12.48 -26.85
CA MET A 212 16.50 -11.64 -28.04
C MET A 212 17.72 -12.04 -28.88
N ALA A 213 18.83 -12.41 -28.23
CA ALA A 213 20.02 -12.92 -28.89
C ALA A 213 19.72 -14.18 -29.72
N GLU A 214 19.03 -15.16 -29.11
CA GLU A 214 18.59 -16.39 -29.79
C GLU A 214 17.73 -16.08 -31.02
N LYS A 215 16.77 -15.14 -30.87
CA LYS A 215 15.84 -14.76 -31.94
C LYS A 215 16.51 -14.03 -33.11
N ARG A 216 17.46 -13.13 -32.81
CA ARG A 216 18.05 -12.23 -33.80
C ARG A 216 19.25 -12.86 -34.51
N PHE A 217 19.99 -13.75 -33.83
CA PHE A 217 21.27 -14.27 -34.32
C PHE A 217 21.35 -15.82 -34.35
N GLY A 218 20.32 -16.53 -33.91
CA GLY A 218 20.34 -18.00 -33.85
C GLY A 218 21.20 -18.53 -32.71
N ALA A 219 21.89 -19.66 -32.93
CA ALA A 219 22.75 -20.27 -31.92
C ALA A 219 24.01 -19.41 -31.64
N TRP A 220 24.37 -19.34 -30.35
CA TRP A 220 25.42 -18.55 -29.71
C TRP A 220 26.59 -18.13 -30.63
N THR A 221 26.51 -16.89 -31.11
CA THR A 221 27.67 -16.11 -31.58
C THR A 221 27.79 -14.85 -30.75
N SER A 222 29.01 -14.35 -30.55
CA SER A 222 29.27 -13.15 -29.77
C SER A 222 28.68 -11.91 -30.46
N ILE A 223 27.68 -11.30 -29.84
CA ILE A 223 27.06 -10.06 -30.33
C ILE A 223 28.03 -8.89 -30.12
N PRO A 224 28.30 -8.05 -31.14
CA PRO A 224 29.07 -6.82 -30.97
C PRO A 224 28.47 -5.90 -29.89
N MET A 225 29.32 -5.25 -29.08
CA MET A 225 28.87 -4.42 -27.95
C MET A 225 27.82 -3.34 -28.33
N PRO A 226 27.94 -2.61 -29.46
CA PRO A 226 26.92 -1.64 -29.85
C PRO A 226 25.55 -2.26 -30.14
N GLU A 227 25.52 -3.45 -30.74
CA GLU A 227 24.29 -4.18 -31.01
C GLU A 227 23.66 -4.74 -29.73
N TYR A 228 24.51 -5.20 -28.79
CA TYR A 228 24.06 -5.61 -27.46
C TYR A 228 23.44 -4.44 -26.69
N GLU A 229 24.03 -3.25 -26.76
CA GLU A 229 23.46 -2.05 -26.12
C GLU A 229 22.15 -1.59 -26.77
N ALA A 230 22.04 -1.65 -28.10
CA ALA A 230 20.80 -1.35 -28.81
C ALA A 230 19.68 -2.31 -28.40
N MET A 231 19.97 -3.62 -28.39
CA MET A 231 19.05 -4.65 -27.90
C MET A 231 18.68 -4.39 -26.44
N ARG A 232 19.63 -3.95 -25.61
CA ARG A 232 19.37 -3.61 -24.20
C ARG A 232 18.33 -2.52 -24.06
N GLN A 233 18.38 -1.49 -24.91
CA GLN A 233 17.41 -0.39 -24.92
C GLN A 233 16.06 -0.84 -25.49
N GLU A 234 16.05 -1.69 -26.51
CA GLU A 234 14.83 -2.28 -27.07
C GLU A 234 14.04 -3.06 -25.99
N VAL A 235 14.67 -4.00 -25.26
CA VAL A 235 13.98 -4.75 -24.17
C VAL A 235 13.49 -3.83 -23.05
N ARG A 236 14.21 -2.74 -22.77
CA ARG A 236 13.82 -1.76 -21.76
C ARG A 236 12.59 -0.96 -22.19
N ALA A 237 12.43 -0.72 -23.48
CA ALA A 237 11.27 -0.05 -24.06
C ALA A 237 10.04 -0.98 -24.16
N MET A 238 10.24 -2.29 -24.27
CA MET A 238 9.15 -3.27 -24.29
C MET A 238 8.35 -3.29 -22.98
N SER A 239 7.04 -3.39 -23.12
CA SER A 239 6.11 -3.75 -22.06
C SER A 239 6.39 -5.16 -21.54
N PHE A 240 5.88 -5.47 -20.35
CA PHE A 240 5.96 -6.82 -19.79
C PHE A 240 5.30 -7.86 -20.70
N THR A 241 4.14 -7.54 -21.28
CA THR A 241 3.43 -8.44 -22.21
C THR A 241 4.27 -8.74 -23.45
N GLU A 242 4.87 -7.73 -24.08
CA GLU A 242 5.75 -7.94 -25.24
C GLU A 242 6.95 -8.82 -24.90
N ARG A 243 7.58 -8.59 -23.73
CA ARG A 243 8.67 -9.44 -23.25
C ARG A 243 8.21 -10.89 -23.02
N LEU A 244 7.02 -11.08 -22.47
CA LEU A 244 6.47 -12.41 -22.23
C LEU A 244 6.18 -13.15 -23.54
N GLU A 245 5.53 -12.51 -24.52
CA GLU A 245 5.27 -13.14 -25.83
C GLU A 245 6.56 -13.48 -26.57
N LEU A 246 7.56 -12.59 -26.49
CA LEU A 246 8.87 -12.84 -27.07
C LEU A 246 9.52 -14.09 -26.42
N ALA A 247 9.48 -14.18 -25.10
CA ALA A 247 10.00 -15.33 -24.35
C ALA A 247 9.28 -16.64 -24.70
N ARG A 248 7.94 -16.63 -24.83
CA ARG A 248 7.16 -17.85 -25.15
C ARG A 248 7.57 -18.52 -26.45
N SER A 249 7.97 -17.71 -27.43
CA SER A 249 8.37 -18.18 -28.75
C SER A 249 9.83 -18.66 -28.83
N SER A 250 10.60 -18.59 -27.74
CA SER A 250 12.04 -18.93 -27.70
C SER A 250 12.34 -20.15 -26.82
N GLY A 251 13.39 -20.91 -27.18
CA GLY A 251 13.80 -22.08 -26.40
C GLY A 251 14.41 -21.71 -25.05
N ILE A 252 15.15 -20.58 -24.98
CA ILE A 252 15.69 -20.04 -23.72
C ILE A 252 14.57 -19.51 -22.83
N GLY A 253 13.60 -18.78 -23.39
CA GLY A 253 12.44 -18.29 -22.64
C GLY A 253 11.61 -19.43 -22.04
N GLN A 254 11.41 -20.53 -22.76
CA GLN A 254 10.76 -21.74 -22.23
C GLN A 254 11.46 -22.35 -21.00
N LYS A 255 12.78 -22.17 -20.87
CA LYS A 255 13.57 -22.67 -19.73
C LYS A 255 13.66 -21.68 -18.57
N LEU A 256 13.41 -20.40 -18.83
CA LEU A 256 13.48 -19.28 -17.87
C LEU A 256 12.11 -18.89 -17.32
N PHE A 257 11.06 -19.58 -17.75
CA PHE A 257 9.74 -19.49 -17.16
C PHE A 257 9.38 -20.91 -16.69
N PRO A 258 9.30 -21.18 -15.38
CA PRO A 258 8.94 -22.44 -14.73
C PRO A 258 7.63 -23.06 -15.17
N LEU A 259 6.89 -22.34 -16.01
CA LEU A 259 5.54 -22.65 -16.39
C LEU A 259 5.53 -22.50 -17.89
N GLU A 260 5.77 -23.63 -18.55
CA GLU A 260 5.53 -23.90 -19.96
C GLU A 260 4.43 -22.97 -20.49
N CYS A 261 4.86 -21.94 -21.23
CA CYS A 261 4.21 -21.00 -22.17
C CYS A 261 2.69 -20.72 -22.19
N GLY A 262 1.86 -21.29 -21.31
CA GLY A 262 0.41 -21.29 -21.36
C GLY A 262 -0.26 -20.57 -20.19
N ALA A 263 0.51 -19.93 -19.30
CA ALA A 263 -0.06 -19.10 -18.24
C ALA A 263 -0.80 -17.93 -18.88
N GLN A 264 -1.96 -17.57 -18.35
CA GLN A 264 -2.85 -16.57 -18.96
C GLN A 264 -2.99 -15.35 -18.06
N PHE A 265 -3.24 -14.20 -18.66
CA PHE A 265 -3.58 -13.02 -17.89
C PHE A 265 -5.01 -13.14 -17.41
N PHE A 266 -5.20 -12.93 -16.11
CA PHE A 266 -6.51 -12.81 -15.49
C PHE A 266 -6.56 -11.51 -14.71
N THR A 267 -7.75 -10.89 -14.70
CA THR A 267 -8.01 -9.72 -13.88
C THR A 267 -8.11 -10.12 -12.41
N VAL A 268 -7.30 -9.49 -11.56
CA VAL A 268 -7.35 -9.61 -10.10
C VAL A 268 -7.43 -8.22 -9.48
N SER A 269 -8.55 -7.91 -8.82
CA SER A 269 -8.86 -6.57 -8.30
C SER A 269 -8.70 -5.47 -9.36
N GLY A 270 -9.10 -5.74 -10.61
CA GLY A 270 -8.97 -4.81 -11.73
C GLY A 270 -7.53 -4.63 -12.26
N VAL A 271 -6.64 -5.59 -12.02
CA VAL A 271 -5.26 -5.61 -12.52
C VAL A 271 -4.99 -6.91 -13.26
N GLU A 272 -4.46 -6.84 -14.46
CA GLU A 272 -4.00 -8.01 -15.21
C GLU A 272 -2.77 -8.63 -14.54
N ILE A 273 -2.94 -9.86 -14.05
CA ILE A 273 -1.90 -10.66 -13.41
C ILE A 273 -1.75 -11.95 -14.20
N LEU A 274 -0.51 -12.38 -14.44
CA LEU A 274 -0.24 -13.67 -15.05
C LEU A 274 -0.56 -14.78 -14.05
N CYS A 275 -1.47 -15.70 -14.39
CA CYS A 275 -1.91 -16.77 -13.51
C CYS A 275 -1.75 -18.16 -14.14
N LEU A 276 -1.63 -19.18 -13.29
CA LEU A 276 -1.60 -20.58 -13.71
C LEU A 276 -2.96 -21.04 -14.23
N THR A 277 -2.93 -21.81 -15.32
CA THR A 277 -4.07 -22.65 -15.71
C THR A 277 -4.19 -23.85 -14.78
N ASP A 278 -5.35 -24.51 -14.77
CA ASP A 278 -5.57 -25.71 -13.95
C ASP A 278 -4.54 -26.81 -14.27
N HIS A 279 -4.31 -27.09 -15.55
CA HIS A 279 -3.31 -28.07 -15.97
C HIS A 279 -1.89 -27.75 -15.47
N GLN A 280 -1.50 -26.48 -15.52
CA GLN A 280 -0.19 -26.03 -15.02
C GLN A 280 -0.10 -26.15 -13.50
N LEU A 281 -1.18 -25.79 -12.78
CA LEU A 281 -1.23 -25.95 -11.33
C LEU A 281 -1.10 -27.41 -10.93
N GLN A 282 -1.85 -28.33 -11.57
CA GLN A 282 -1.74 -29.77 -11.28
C GLN A 282 -0.33 -30.31 -11.56
N THR A 283 0.26 -29.91 -12.69
CA THR A 283 1.64 -30.27 -13.02
C THR A 283 2.63 -29.77 -11.96
N LEU A 284 2.48 -28.52 -11.52
CA LEU A 284 3.32 -27.92 -10.49
C LEU A 284 3.19 -28.65 -9.14
N LEU A 285 1.95 -28.92 -8.70
CA LEU A 285 1.69 -29.64 -7.46
C LEU A 285 2.27 -31.07 -7.48
N SER A 286 2.21 -31.75 -8.64
CA SER A 286 2.81 -33.08 -8.81
C SER A 286 4.34 -33.09 -8.69
N LYS A 287 5.02 -32.01 -9.14
CA LYS A 287 6.48 -31.85 -9.06
C LYS A 287 6.94 -31.37 -7.67
N HIS A 288 6.07 -30.69 -6.93
CA HIS A 288 6.41 -30.06 -5.66
C HIS A 288 5.41 -30.43 -4.56
N SER A 289 5.55 -31.65 -4.00
CA SER A 289 4.65 -32.19 -2.98
C SER A 289 4.45 -31.29 -1.76
N HIS A 290 5.48 -30.56 -1.34
CA HIS A 290 5.40 -29.59 -0.23
C HIS A 290 4.37 -28.47 -0.48
N LEU A 291 4.11 -28.10 -1.73
CA LEU A 291 3.08 -27.12 -2.06
C LEU A 291 1.68 -27.68 -1.87
N GLN A 292 1.49 -28.96 -2.20
CA GLN A 292 0.22 -29.63 -2.00
C GLN A 292 -0.06 -29.88 -0.51
N GLU A 293 0.97 -30.14 0.30
CA GLU A 293 0.84 -30.20 1.75
C GLU A 293 0.48 -28.83 2.35
N GLN A 294 1.10 -27.76 1.85
CA GLN A 294 0.88 -26.41 2.36
C GLN A 294 -0.46 -25.80 1.89
N TYR A 295 -0.92 -26.18 0.69
CA TYR A 295 -2.12 -25.64 0.04
C TYR A 295 -2.96 -26.78 -0.59
N PRO A 296 -3.52 -27.69 0.23
CA PRO A 296 -4.16 -28.91 -0.27
C PRO A 296 -5.42 -28.68 -1.09
N THR A 297 -6.07 -27.53 -0.91
CA THR A 297 -7.32 -27.16 -1.57
C THR A 297 -7.14 -26.08 -2.63
N VAL A 298 -5.90 -25.80 -3.07
CA VAL A 298 -5.66 -24.76 -4.06
C VAL A 298 -6.23 -25.17 -5.42
N CYS A 299 -6.94 -24.26 -6.06
CA CYS A 299 -7.41 -24.39 -7.44
C CYS A 299 -6.91 -23.23 -8.30
N ALA A 300 -6.97 -23.40 -9.62
CA ALA A 300 -6.60 -22.35 -10.55
C ALA A 300 -7.55 -21.15 -10.47
N ILE A 301 -7.07 -19.99 -10.91
CA ILE A 301 -7.83 -18.76 -10.95
C ILE A 301 -8.59 -18.72 -12.28
N ASP A 302 -9.91 -18.86 -12.23
CA ASP A 302 -10.80 -18.84 -13.39
C ASP A 302 -11.54 -17.50 -13.58
N SER A 303 -11.58 -16.70 -12.51
CA SER A 303 -12.33 -15.44 -12.40
C SER A 303 -11.68 -14.55 -11.34
N ASP A 304 -11.96 -13.23 -11.35
CA ASP A 304 -11.41 -12.31 -10.36
C ASP A 304 -11.82 -12.78 -8.94
N PRO A 305 -10.86 -13.23 -8.11
CA PRO A 305 -11.20 -13.81 -6.82
C PRO A 305 -11.58 -12.73 -5.80
N VAL A 306 -11.27 -11.46 -6.08
CA VAL A 306 -11.53 -10.32 -5.20
C VAL A 306 -12.94 -9.78 -5.50
N PRO A 307 -13.87 -9.78 -4.52
CA PRO A 307 -15.21 -9.27 -4.76
C PRO A 307 -15.18 -7.81 -5.21
N MET A 308 -15.75 -7.54 -6.38
CA MET A 308 -16.07 -6.18 -6.80
C MET A 308 -17.21 -5.69 -5.89
N LEU A 309 -16.92 -4.65 -5.10
CA LEU A 309 -17.98 -3.93 -4.41
C LEU A 309 -18.70 -3.11 -5.49
N GLY A 310 -19.88 -3.58 -5.92
CA GLY A 310 -20.78 -2.78 -6.74
C GLY A 310 -21.19 -1.55 -5.94
N PHE A 311 -20.60 -0.41 -6.28
CA PHE A 311 -21.03 0.90 -5.81
C PHE A 311 -21.64 1.64 -7.00
#